data_AF-A0A517N2W9-F1
#
_entry.id   AF-A0A517N2W9-F1
#
_cell.length_a   1.000
_cell.length_b   1.000
_cell.length_c   1.000
_cell.angle_alpha   90.00
_cell.angle_beta   90.00
_cell.angle_gamma   90.00
#
_symmetry.space_group_name_H-M   'P 1'
#
loop_
_entity.id
_entity.type
_entity.pdbx_description
1 polymer ?
#
loop_
_entity_poly.entity_id
_entity_poly.type
_entity_poly.pdbx_seq_one_letter_code
_entity_poly.pdbx_strand_id
1 'polypeptide(L)' 'MKTKAELQSIIDQISSADSPVGMDAAYVHAMILDHLISITERLERMEAALETRD' A
#
# COMPACT_ATOMS: atom_id res chain seq x y z
N MET A 1 -1.74 5.51 -15.64
CA MET A 1 -0.90 4.55 -14.89
C MET A 1 0.49 5.16 -14.75
N LYS A 2 1.14 4.98 -13.60
CA LYS A 2 2.54 5.41 -13.41
C LYS A 2 3.47 4.53 -14.26
N THR A 3 4.52 5.12 -14.81
CA THR A 3 5.58 4.42 -15.55
C THR A 3 6.45 3.62 -14.59
N LYS A 4 7.18 2.63 -15.12
CA LYS A 4 8.15 1.84 -14.33
C LYS A 4 9.21 2.75 -13.68
N ALA A 5 9.66 3.78 -14.39
CA ALA A 5 10.64 4.74 -13.89
C ALA A 5 10.12 5.52 -12.66
N GLU A 6 8.86 5.93 -12.68
CA GLU A 6 8.23 6.62 -11.53
C GLU A 6 8.04 5.71 -10.31
N LEU A 7 8.09 4.39 -10.50
CA LEU A 7 7.96 3.40 -9.44
C LEU A 7 9.31 2.83 -8.99
N GLN A 8 10.43 3.25 -9.60
CA GLN A 8 11.73 2.61 -9.39
C GLN A 8 12.18 2.66 -7.93
N SER A 9 11.98 3.77 -7.20
CA SER A 9 12.37 3.83 -5.78
C SER A 9 11.55 2.90 -4.88
N ILE A 10 10.30 2.61 -5.25
CA ILE A 10 9.44 1.64 -4.55
C ILE A 10 9.91 0.23 -4.89
N ILE A 11 10.24 -0.04 -6.16
CA ILE A 11 10.80 -1.32 -6.62
C ILE A 11 12.13 -1.61 -5.91
N ASP A 12 12.98 -0.61 -5.72
CA ASP A 12 14.28 -0.75 -5.06
C ASP A 12 14.12 -1.04 -3.55
N GLN A 13 13.15 -0.40 -2.89
CA GLN A 13 12.79 -0.70 -1.50
C GLN A 13 12.26 -2.13 -1.36
N ILE A 14 11.35 -2.52 -2.26
CA ILE A 14 10.78 -3.86 -2.34
C ILE A 14 11.87 -4.91 -2.62
N SER A 15 12.86 -4.60 -3.44
CA SER A 15 13.91 -5.57 -3.84
C SER A 15 15.12 -5.57 -2.89
N SER A 16 15.09 -4.79 -1.81
CA SER A 16 16.19 -4.74 -0.84
C SER A 16 16.37 -6.07 -0.10
N ALA A 17 17.59 -6.39 0.35
CA ALA A 17 17.86 -7.66 1.04
C ALA A 17 17.14 -7.79 2.40
N ASP A 18 16.77 -6.66 3.00
CA ASP A 18 15.96 -6.58 4.22
C ASP A 18 14.45 -6.64 3.94
N SER A 19 14.08 -6.66 2.65
CA SER A 19 12.70 -6.78 2.24
C SER A 19 12.26 -8.25 2.29
N PRO A 20 11.08 -8.54 2.86
CA PRO A 20 10.51 -9.89 2.83
C PRO A 20 10.15 -10.37 1.41
N VAL A 21 10.28 -9.49 0.41
CA VAL A 21 10.02 -9.78 -1.01
C VAL A 21 11.17 -10.58 -1.61
N GLY A 22 11.18 -11.86 -1.29
CA GLY A 22 12.14 -12.85 -1.79
C GLY A 22 11.87 -14.27 -1.31
N MET A 23 11.17 -14.44 -0.18
CA MET A 23 10.84 -15.75 0.39
C MET A 23 9.42 -16.22 0.06
N ASP A 24 8.42 -15.33 0.12
CA ASP A 24 7.03 -15.65 -0.17
C ASP A 24 6.31 -14.45 -0.82
N ALA A 25 6.20 -14.49 -2.14
CA ALA A 25 5.50 -13.46 -2.89
C ALA A 25 4.02 -13.34 -2.49
N ALA A 26 3.34 -14.44 -2.14
CA ALA A 26 1.93 -14.41 -1.76
C ALA A 26 1.72 -13.66 -0.43
N TYR A 27 2.60 -13.90 0.55
CA TYR A 27 2.58 -13.17 1.82
C TYR A 27 2.76 -11.66 1.64
N VAL A 28 3.70 -11.25 0.79
CA VAL A 28 3.95 -9.85 0.49
C VAL A 28 2.74 -9.19 -0.17
N HIS A 29 2.12 -9.85 -1.16
CA HIS A 29 0.90 -9.32 -1.78
C HIS A 29 -0.23 -9.22 -0.76
N ALA A 30 -0.36 -10.18 0.17
CA ALA A 30 -1.34 -10.12 1.25
C ALA A 30 -1.09 -8.92 2.18
N MET A 31 0.16 -8.65 2.57
CA MET A 31 0.51 -7.47 3.37
C MET A 31 0.20 -6.15 2.65
N ILE A 32 0.50 -6.07 1.35
CA ILE A 32 0.18 -4.88 0.54
C ILE A 32 -1.33 -4.66 0.51
N LEU A 33 -2.11 -5.73 0.26
CA LEU A 33 -3.57 -5.65 0.24
C LEU A 33 -4.13 -5.23 1.60
N ASP A 34 -3.66 -5.83 2.69
CA ASP A 34 -4.07 -5.47 4.06
C ASP A 34 -3.80 -3.99 4.35
N HIS A 35 -2.62 -3.50 3.98
CA HIS A 35 -2.28 -2.09 4.18
C HIS A 35 -3.17 -1.15 3.37
N LEU A 36 -3.46 -1.49 2.11
CA LEU A 36 -4.36 -0.71 1.26
C LEU A 36 -5.78 -0.69 1.80
N ILE A 37 -6.30 -1.84 2.26
CA ILE A 37 -7.62 -1.92 2.92
C ILE A 37 -7.65 -1.01 4.15
N SER A 38 -6.64 -1.10 5.01
CA SER A 38 -6.54 -0.26 6.22
C SER A 38 -6.54 1.24 5.88
N ILE A 39 -5.83 1.66 4.83
CA ILE A 39 -5.83 3.05 4.36
C ILE A 39 -7.21 3.46 3.87
N THR A 40 -7.87 2.64 3.04
CA THR A 40 -9.20 2.93 2.50
C THR A 40 -10.22 3.08 3.62
N GLU A 41 -10.27 2.15 4.57
CA GLU A 41 -11.19 2.25 5.71
C GLU A 41 -10.93 3.50 6.56
N ARG A 42 -9.67 3.93 6.70
CA ARG A 42 -9.34 5.17 7.40
C ARG A 42 -9.85 6.40 6.65
N LEU A 43 -9.71 6.41 5.32
CA LEU A 43 -10.22 7.49 4.48
C LEU A 43 -11.75 7.56 4.53
N GLU A 44 -12.44 6.43 4.37
CA GLU A 44 -13.91 6.35 4.47
C GLU A 44 -14.42 6.89 5.80
N ARG A 45 -13.74 6.56 6.91
CA ARG A 45 -14.08 7.11 8.24
C ARG A 45 -13.88 8.63 8.32
N MET A 46 -12.83 9.15 7.70
CA MET A 46 -12.58 10.59 7.67
C MET A 46 -13.59 11.33 6.79
N GLU A 47 -13.93 10.78 5.63
CA GLU A 47 -14.92 11.32 4.71
C GLU A 47 -16.32 11.34 5.35
N ALA A 48 -16.76 10.24 5.96
CA ALA A 48 -18.03 10.18 6.69
C ALA A 48 -18.08 11.17 7.88
N ALA A 49 -16.94 11.39 8.55
CA ALA A 49 -16.84 12.37 9.62
C ALA A 49 -16.87 13.82 9.14
N LEU A 50 -16.57 14.08 7.87
CA LEU A 50 -16.72 15.41 7.26
C LEU A 50 -18.15 15.62 6.78
N GLU A 51 -18.76 14.62 6.14
CA GLU A 51 -20.17 14.68 5.68
C GLU A 51 -21.18 14.88 6.82
N THR A 52 -20.87 14.41 8.03
CA THR A 52 -21.71 14.60 9.22
C THR A 52 -21.55 15.96 9.90
N ARG A 53 -20.61 16.81 9.44
CA ARG A 53 -20.31 18.13 10.02
C ARG A 53 -20.84 19.31 9.19
N ASP A 54 -21.46 19.03 8.04
CA ASP A 54 -22.27 19.97 7.25
C ASP A 54 -23.77 19.79 7.55
#